data_AF-A0A0G3HGU5-F1
#
_entry.id   AF-A0A0G3HGU5-F1
#
_cell.length_a   1.000
_cell.length_b   1.000
_cell.length_c   1.000
_cell.angle_alpha   90.00
_cell.angle_beta   90.00
_cell.angle_gamma   90.00
#
_symmetry.space_group_name_H-M   'P 1'
#
loop_
_entity.id
_entity.type
_entity.pdbx_description
1 polymer ?
#
loop_
_entity_poly.entity_id
_entity_poly.type
_entity_poly.pdbx_seq_one_letter_code
_entity_poly.pdbx_strand_id
1 'polypeptide(L)'
;MGALFESLTALTVRAAAEPLGAEVSHLRTQGDDHEVDLILEDLDGRLLAFEVTLAHTITDADVRHLTWFRDKFADDVADLVVVYSGPVAFRRADGVACVPLALLGA
;
A
#
# COMPACT_ATOMS: atom_id res chain seq x y z
N MET A 1 8.16 9.52 13.08
CA MET A 1 8.08 10.74 12.27
C MET A 1 7.63 10.30 10.88
N GLY A 2 6.46 10.73 10.42
CA GLY A 2 5.81 10.15 9.23
C GLY A 2 4.31 10.46 9.14
N ALA A 3 3.66 10.69 10.28
CA ALA A 3 2.21 10.84 10.40
C ALA A 3 1.52 11.77 9.40
N LEU A 4 2.11 12.91 9.01
CA LEU A 4 1.49 13.79 7.99
C LEU A 4 1.55 13.18 6.58
N PHE A 5 2.65 12.52 6.23
CA PHE A 5 2.82 11.85 4.95
C PHE A 5 1.92 10.61 4.85
N GLU A 6 1.84 9.83 5.93
CA GLU A 6 0.89 8.73 6.09
C GLU A 6 -0.56 9.22 5.98
N SER A 7 -0.91 10.29 6.70
CA SER A 7 -2.27 10.86 6.65
C SER A 7 -2.65 11.38 5.26
N LEU A 8 -1.71 12.06 4.57
CA LEU A 8 -1.95 12.54 3.21
C LEU A 8 -2.12 11.38 2.24
N THR A 9 -1.30 10.34 2.36
CA THR A 9 -1.41 9.11 1.55
C THR A 9 -2.76 8.45 1.78
N ALA A 10 -3.15 8.24 3.05
CA ALA A 10 -4.42 7.64 3.40
C ALA A 10 -5.62 8.44 2.87
N LEU A 11 -5.59 9.77 2.98
CA LEU A 11 -6.67 10.61 2.45
C LEU A 11 -6.73 10.57 0.92
N THR A 12 -5.58 10.59 0.24
CA THR A 12 -5.50 10.54 -1.23
C THR A 12 -6.03 9.21 -1.76
N VAL A 13 -5.63 8.10 -1.14
CA VAL A 13 -6.11 6.75 -1.48
C VAL A 13 -7.61 6.63 -1.25
N ARG A 14 -8.12 7.10 -0.11
CA ARG A 14 -9.57 7.10 0.18
C ARG A 14 -10.38 7.93 -0.80
N ALA A 15 -9.89 9.12 -1.15
CA ALA A 15 -10.56 9.99 -2.12
C ALA A 15 -10.60 9.36 -3.53
N ALA A 16 -9.57 8.60 -3.92
CA ALA A 16 -9.58 7.86 -5.18
C ALA A 16 -10.48 6.62 -5.15
N ALA A 17 -10.62 5.98 -3.98
CA ALA A 17 -11.42 4.77 -3.79
C ALA A 17 -12.93 5.04 -3.72
N GLU A 18 -13.35 6.14 -3.09
CA GLU A 18 -14.76 6.47 -2.85
C GLU A 18 -15.63 6.46 -4.13
N PRO A 19 -15.22 7.09 -5.26
CA PRO A 19 -16.01 7.05 -6.49
C PRO A 19 -16.11 5.66 -7.13
N LEU A 20 -15.20 4.74 -6.78
CA LEU A 20 -15.18 3.35 -7.26
C LEU A 20 -16.05 2.43 -6.40
N GLY A 21 -16.59 2.92 -5.28
CA GLY A 21 -17.30 2.10 -4.31
C GLY A 21 -16.40 1.13 -3.54
N ALA A 22 -15.08 1.32 -3.60
CA ALA A 22 -14.11 0.48 -2.90
C ALA A 22 -14.01 0.87 -1.41
N GLU A 23 -13.85 -0.13 -0.56
CA GLU A 23 -13.66 0.08 0.88
C GLU A 23 -12.17 0.19 1.21
N VAL A 24 -11.83 1.06 2.18
CA VAL A 24 -10.44 1.26 2.64
C VAL A 24 -10.32 0.84 4.09
N SER A 25 -9.53 -0.21 4.34
CA SER A 25 -9.26 -0.75 5.67
C SER A 25 -7.76 -0.76 5.99
N HIS A 26 -7.42 -1.21 7.20
CA HIS A 26 -6.07 -1.31 7.75
C HIS A 26 -5.94 -2.69 8.39
N LEU A 27 -4.76 -3.31 8.37
CA LEU A 27 -4.54 -4.63 8.98
C LEU A 27 -3.34 -4.61 9.92
N ARG A 28 -3.53 -5.14 11.12
CA ARG A 28 -2.46 -5.38 12.08
C ARG A 28 -2.69 -6.69 12.82
N THR A 29 -1.68 -7.55 12.86
CA THR A 29 -1.77 -8.84 13.56
C THR A 29 -1.55 -8.67 15.06
N GLN A 30 -2.01 -9.66 15.85
CA GLN A 30 -1.73 -9.67 17.29
C GLN A 30 -0.23 -9.78 17.53
N GLY A 31 0.29 -8.97 18.46
CA GLY A 31 1.71 -8.96 18.79
C GLY A 31 2.57 -8.13 17.84
N ASP A 32 1.97 -7.42 16.89
CA ASP A 32 2.66 -6.48 15.98
C ASP A 32 3.64 -7.13 14.99
N ASP A 33 3.37 -8.38 14.62
CA ASP A 33 4.25 -9.16 13.74
C ASP A 33 4.14 -8.71 12.27
N HIS A 34 2.94 -8.30 11.85
CA HIS A 34 2.64 -7.81 10.51
C HIS A 34 1.64 -6.66 10.55
N GLU A 35 1.92 -5.62 9.78
CA GLU A 35 1.10 -4.42 9.63
C GLU A 35 0.98 -4.08 8.13
N VAL A 36 -0.21 -3.73 7.66
CA VAL A 36 -0.44 -3.21 6.31
C VAL A 36 -1.22 -1.91 6.47
N ASP A 37 -0.60 -0.80 6.04
CA ASP A 37 -1.10 0.55 6.28
C ASP A 37 -2.45 0.81 5.62
N LEU A 38 -2.67 0.35 4.39
CA LEU A 38 -3.97 0.48 3.73
C LEU A 38 -4.27 -0.75 2.91
N ILE A 39 -5.53 -1.16 2.90
CA ILE A 39 -6.05 -2.18 2.00
C ILE A 39 -7.27 -1.57 1.32
N LEU A 40 -7.23 -1.52 -0.01
CA LEU A 40 -8.41 -1.27 -0.82
C LEU A 40 -9.03 -2.60 -1.20
N GLU A 41 -10.32 -2.73 -0.97
CA GLU A 41 -11.14 -3.84 -1.45
C GLU A 41 -12.15 -3.30 -2.46
N ASP A 42 -12.12 -3.82 -3.69
CA ASP A 42 -13.10 -3.44 -4.70
C ASP A 42 -14.42 -4.22 -4.55
N LEU A 43 -15.39 -3.90 -5.43
CA LEU A 43 -16.71 -4.54 -5.40
C LEU A 43 -16.69 -6.03 -5.75
N ASP A 44 -15.61 -6.53 -6.36
CA ASP A 44 -15.40 -7.93 -6.70
C ASP A 44 -14.58 -8.68 -5.62
N GLY A 45 -14.25 -8.00 -4.51
CA GLY A 45 -13.45 -8.55 -3.40
C GLY A 45 -11.95 -8.62 -3.68
N ARG A 46 -11.46 -7.94 -4.72
CA ARG A 46 -10.02 -7.88 -5.02
C ARG A 46 -9.32 -6.91 -4.09
N LEU A 47 -8.13 -7.30 -3.66
CA LEU A 47 -7.34 -6.59 -2.65
C LEU A 47 -6.14 -5.88 -3.28
N LEU A 48 -6.01 -4.59 -2.98
CA LEU A 48 -4.82 -3.79 -3.28
C LEU A 48 -4.23 -3.28 -1.96
N ALA A 49 -3.03 -3.73 -1.62
CA ALA A 49 -2.39 -3.42 -0.34
C ALA A 49 -1.29 -2.36 -0.49
N PHE A 50 -1.20 -1.48 0.50
CA PHE A 50 -0.25 -0.38 0.54
C PHE A 50 0.61 -0.40 1.80
N GLU A 51 1.90 -0.10 1.64
CA GLU A 51 2.83 0.32 2.68
C GLU A 51 3.25 1.76 2.40
N VAL A 52 3.42 2.58 3.44
CA VAL A 52 3.75 3.99 3.31
C VAL A 52 5.06 4.29 4.02
N THR A 53 6.04 4.81 3.29
CA THR A 53 7.36 5.08 3.87
C THR A 53 7.94 6.41 3.42
N LEU A 54 8.66 7.07 4.33
CA LEU A 54 9.46 8.26 4.00
C LEU A 54 10.84 7.89 3.46
N ALA A 55 11.19 6.60 3.36
CA ALA A 55 12.46 6.16 2.81
C ALA A 55 12.65 6.66 1.37
N HIS A 56 13.89 7.03 1.01
CA HIS A 56 14.24 7.43 -0.35
C HIS A 56 14.54 6.25 -1.28
N THR A 57 14.77 5.08 -0.71
CA THR A 57 15.06 3.83 -1.42
C THR A 57 14.27 2.71 -0.76
N ILE A 58 13.62 1.87 -1.57
CA ILE A 58 12.80 0.76 -1.06
C ILE A 58 13.64 -0.51 -0.99
N THR A 59 13.65 -1.13 0.18
CA THR A 59 14.39 -2.34 0.52
C THR A 59 13.44 -3.51 0.76
N ASP A 60 13.98 -4.72 0.94
CA ASP A 60 13.17 -5.90 1.25
C ASP A 60 12.43 -5.78 2.58
N ALA A 61 12.99 -5.01 3.53
CA ALA A 61 12.36 -4.76 4.81
C ALA A 61 11.07 -3.93 4.66
N ASP A 62 11.02 -3.00 3.70
CA ASP A 62 9.87 -2.13 3.46
C ASP A 62 8.70 -2.87 2.79
N VAL A 63 8.95 -4.03 2.16
CA VAL A 63 7.91 -4.80 1.45
C VAL A 63 7.52 -6.09 2.16
N ARG A 64 8.19 -6.44 3.25
CA ARG A 64 8.04 -7.75 3.91
C ARG A 64 6.59 -8.03 4.34
N HIS A 65 5.86 -7.01 4.79
CA HIS A 65 4.46 -7.18 5.20
C HIS A 65 3.54 -7.32 4.00
N LEU A 66 3.80 -6.61 2.90
CA LEU A 66 3.07 -6.78 1.64
C LEU A 66 3.28 -8.16 1.03
N THR A 67 4.52 -8.67 1.07
CA THR A 67 4.79 -10.03 0.59
C THR A 67 4.10 -11.08 1.45
N TRP A 68 4.11 -10.91 2.77
CA TRP A 68 3.34 -11.75 3.69
C TRP A 68 1.83 -11.68 3.42
N PHE A 69 1.30 -10.47 3.18
CA PHE A 69 -0.11 -10.25 2.88
C PHE A 69 -0.52 -11.01 1.61
N ARG A 70 0.27 -10.91 0.54
CA ARG A 70 0.05 -11.69 -0.68
C ARG A 70 0.12 -13.19 -0.43
N ASP A 71 1.05 -13.66 0.39
CA ASP A 71 1.12 -15.10 0.71
C ASP A 71 -0.14 -15.57 1.48
N LYS A 72 -0.78 -14.68 2.24
CA LYS A 72 -1.98 -14.98 3.02
C LYS A 72 -3.29 -14.92 2.22
N PHE A 73 -3.39 -13.99 1.27
CA PHE A 73 -4.60 -13.68 0.50
C PHE A 73 -4.41 -13.87 -1.01
N ALA A 74 -3.54 -14.79 -1.41
CA ALA A 74 -2.96 -14.87 -2.76
C ALA A 74 -3.95 -14.77 -3.93
N ASP A 75 -5.10 -15.43 -3.84
CA ASP A 75 -6.09 -15.48 -4.94
C ASP A 75 -6.85 -14.15 -5.10
N ASP A 76 -6.88 -13.33 -4.05
CA ASP A 76 -7.67 -12.10 -3.97
C ASP A 76 -6.81 -10.85 -4.24
N VAL A 77 -5.48 -10.93 -4.03
CA VAL A 77 -4.57 -9.79 -4.24
C VAL A 77 -4.44 -9.44 -5.72
N ALA A 78 -4.91 -8.24 -6.08
CA ALA A 78 -4.71 -7.65 -7.39
C ALA A 78 -3.30 -7.06 -7.54
N ASP A 79 -2.82 -6.31 -6.53
CA ASP A 79 -1.48 -5.73 -6.56
C ASP A 79 -0.98 -5.33 -5.15
N LEU A 80 0.32 -5.03 -5.05
CA LEU A 80 1.01 -4.55 -3.86
C LEU A 80 1.75 -3.26 -4.19
N VAL A 81 1.61 -2.25 -3.33
CA VAL A 81 2.15 -0.91 -3.56
C VAL A 81 2.91 -0.40 -2.34
N VAL A 82 4.10 0.15 -2.56
CA VAL A 82 4.76 1.03 -1.59
C VAL A 82 4.59 2.46 -2.07
N VAL A 83 3.95 3.29 -1.26
CA VAL A 83 3.90 4.74 -1.46
C VAL A 83 5.07 5.37 -0.74
N TYR A 84 5.91 6.10 -1.48
CA TYR A 84 7.15 6.64 -0.91
C TYR A 84 7.48 8.07 -1.32
N SER A 85 8.51 8.65 -0.70
CA SER A 85 8.90 10.06 -0.85
C SER A 85 9.91 10.30 -1.99
N GLY A 86 10.30 9.27 -2.74
CA GLY A 86 11.31 9.39 -3.79
C GLY A 86 10.78 9.93 -5.12
N PRO A 87 11.68 10.11 -6.11
CA PRO A 87 11.38 10.91 -7.30
C PRO A 87 10.73 10.14 -8.45
N VAL A 88 10.78 8.80 -8.45
CA VAL A 88 10.40 7.99 -9.63
C VAL A 88 9.54 6.80 -9.24
N ALA A 89 8.57 6.46 -10.09
CA ALA A 89 7.88 5.19 -10.00
C ALA A 89 8.72 4.08 -10.62
N PHE A 90 8.74 2.92 -9.99
CA PHE A 90 9.37 1.71 -10.53
C PHE A 90 8.69 0.46 -10.00
N ARG A 91 8.96 -0.67 -10.65
CA ARG A 91 8.47 -1.99 -10.25
C ARG A 91 9.65 -2.81 -9.73
N ARG A 92 9.51 -3.40 -8.54
CA ARG A 92 10.52 -4.31 -8.00
C ARG A 92 10.47 -5.66 -8.71
N ALA A 93 11.52 -6.46 -8.55
CA ALA A 93 11.60 -7.79 -9.15
C ALA A 93 10.57 -8.78 -8.55
N ASP A 94 10.13 -8.53 -7.32
CA ASP A 94 9.19 -9.37 -6.54
C ASP A 94 7.71 -9.04 -6.82
N GLY A 95 7.44 -8.27 -7.87
CA GLY A 95 6.14 -7.65 -8.04
C GLY A 95 6.21 -6.25 -7.46
N VAL A 96 5.80 -5.99 -6.24
CA VAL A 96 5.58 -4.66 -5.60
C VAL A 96 5.90 -3.38 -6.41
N ALA A 97 4.88 -2.58 -6.69
CA ALA A 97 5.04 -1.24 -7.26
C ALA A 97 5.52 -0.24 -6.22
N CYS A 98 6.54 0.54 -6.54
CA CYS A 98 6.99 1.66 -5.72
C CYS A 98 6.57 2.97 -6.40
N VAL A 99 5.68 3.71 -5.76
CA VAL A 99 4.98 4.86 -6.35
C VAL A 99 5.21 6.10 -5.47
N PRO A 100 5.80 7.18 -6.01
CA PRO A 100 5.84 8.44 -5.30
C PRO A 100 4.43 8.94 -4.98
N LEU A 101 4.20 9.44 -3.75
CA LEU A 101 2.89 10.02 -3.38
C LEU A 101 2.42 11.09 -4.37
N ALA A 102 3.36 11.85 -4.95
CA ALA A 102 3.09 12.87 -5.96
C ALA A 102 2.44 12.36 -7.26
N LEU A 103 2.39 11.04 -7.47
CA LEU A 103 1.72 10.42 -8.63
C LEU A 103 0.32 9.89 -8.31
N LEU A 104 -0.14 9.93 -7.05
CA LEU A 104 -1.49 9.53 -6.68
C LEU A 104 -2.44 10.73 -6.89
N GLY A 105 -3.26 10.71 -7.94
CA GLY A 105 -4.28 11.73 -8.22
C GLY A 105 -4.00 12.68 -9.40
N ALA A 106 -3.23 12.22 -10.40
CA ALA A 106 -3.14 12.89 -11.71
C ALA A 106 -4.36 12.60 -12.60
#